data_AF-A0A1G7LJ66-F1
#
_entry.id   AF-A0A1G7LJ66-F1
#
_cell.length_a   1.000
_cell.length_b   1.000
_cell.length_c   1.000
_cell.angle_alpha   90.00
_cell.angle_beta   90.00
_cell.angle_gamma   90.00
#
_symmetry.space_group_name_H-M   'P 1'
#
loop_
_entity.id
_entity.type
_entity.pdbx_description
1 polymer ?
#
loop_
_entity_poly.entity_id
_entity_poly.type
_entity_poly.pdbx_seq_one_letter_code
_entity_poly.pdbx_strand_id
1 'polypeptide(L)'
;MKRTAFRLQPVLELRRAQERAAGAAAAEAARAAARSEAQAADVARSLAAAELPARMDGATFVATMVGLRALAADEVDARASARATAEQAEAVRASWTAAAQATKALERLAERHRLAAVRAELAAEERAADDVVTGRHGRNRTREEDTWKA
;
A
#
# COMPACT_ATOMS: atom_id res chain seq x y z
N MET A 1 27.16 15.55 18.72
CA MET A 1 25.90 16.32 18.53
C MET A 1 24.72 15.34 18.58
N LYS A 2 23.62 15.67 19.27
CA LYS A 2 22.44 14.79 19.36
C LYS A 2 21.63 14.92 18.07
N ARG A 3 21.46 13.83 17.32
CA ARG A 3 20.63 13.81 16.10
C ARG A 3 19.19 14.15 16.47
N THR A 4 18.59 15.11 15.78
CA THR A 4 17.18 15.46 15.97
C THR A 4 16.31 14.29 15.51
N ALA A 5 15.51 13.73 16.42
CA ALA A 5 14.63 12.61 16.09
C ALA A 5 13.38 13.11 15.35
N PHE A 6 12.97 12.38 14.30
CA PHE A 6 11.72 12.63 13.61
C PHE A 6 10.54 12.26 14.53
N ARG A 7 9.83 13.26 15.05
CA ARG A 7 8.76 13.06 16.05
C ARG A 7 7.62 12.16 15.58
N LEU A 8 7.39 12.06 14.27
CA LEU A 8 6.34 11.22 13.68
C LEU A 8 6.83 9.83 13.24
N GLN A 9 8.03 9.43 13.65
CA GLN A 9 8.59 8.12 13.30
C GLN A 9 7.66 6.94 13.70
N PRO A 10 7.07 6.89 14.92
CA PRO A 10 6.15 5.81 15.28
C PRO A 10 4.88 5.79 14.41
N VAL A 11 4.39 6.97 14.01
CA VAL A 11 3.21 7.09 13.15
C VAL A 11 3.53 6.58 11.74
N LEU A 12 4.71 6.87 11.22
CA LEU A 12 5.17 6.35 9.92
C LEU A 12 5.27 4.82 9.94
N GLU A 13 5.80 4.24 11.01
CA GLU A 13 5.89 2.78 11.16
C GLU A 13 4.52 2.11 11.24
N LEU A 14 3.59 2.70 12.02
CA LEU A 14 2.21 2.24 12.07
C LEU A 14 1.54 2.30 10.70
N ARG A 15 1.73 3.40 9.95
CA ARG A 15 1.15 3.56 8.61
C ARG A 15 1.70 2.56 7.61
N ARG A 16 3.01 2.27 7.65
CA ARG A 16 3.62 1.20 6.86
C ARG A 16 3.07 -0.19 7.22
N ALA A 17 2.76 -0.44 8.49
CA ALA A 17 2.11 -1.69 8.89
C ALA A 17 0.67 -1.78 8.37
N GLN A 18 -0.09 -0.68 8.46
CA GLN A 18 -1.45 -0.59 7.92
C GLN A 18 -1.48 -0.76 6.40
N GLU A 19 -0.55 -0.15 5.67
CA GLU A 19 -0.43 -0.31 4.22
C GLU A 19 -0.12 -1.76 3.83
N ARG A 20 0.80 -2.42 4.54
CA ARG A 20 1.09 -3.85 4.30
C ARG A 20 -0.12 -4.73 4.58
N ALA A 21 -0.85 -4.47 5.66
CA ALA A 21 -2.08 -5.20 5.99
C ALA A 21 -3.17 -4.98 4.93
N ALA A 22 -3.37 -3.74 4.49
CA ALA A 22 -4.30 -3.42 3.42
C ALA A 22 -3.90 -4.06 2.08
N GLY A 23 -2.61 -4.12 1.77
CA GLY A 23 -2.09 -4.82 0.59
C GLY A 23 -2.34 -6.33 0.65
N ALA A 24 -2.15 -6.95 1.81
CA ALA A 24 -2.47 -8.37 2.02
C ALA A 24 -3.98 -8.65 1.84
N ALA A 25 -4.83 -7.80 2.42
CA ALA A 25 -6.29 -7.89 2.26
C ALA A 25 -6.71 -7.71 0.80
N ALA A 26 -6.11 -6.76 0.07
CA ALA A 26 -6.39 -6.56 -1.36
C ALA A 26 -5.98 -7.77 -2.20
N ALA A 27 -4.84 -8.39 -1.90
CA ALA A 27 -4.39 -9.61 -2.58
C ALA A 27 -5.31 -10.81 -2.27
N GLU A 28 -5.81 -10.92 -1.04
CA GLU A 28 -6.80 -11.93 -0.66
C GLU A 28 -8.13 -11.73 -1.39
N ALA A 29 -8.65 -10.51 -1.40
CA ALA A 29 -9.90 -10.18 -2.11
C ALA A 29 -9.78 -10.44 -3.63
N ALA A 30 -8.64 -10.09 -4.24
CA ALA A 30 -8.37 -10.40 -5.65
C ALA A 30 -8.36 -11.92 -5.93
N ARG A 31 -7.76 -12.71 -5.04
CA ARG A 31 -7.79 -14.18 -5.14
C ARG A 31 -9.20 -14.74 -4.98
N ALA A 32 -10.00 -14.16 -4.08
CA ALA A 32 -11.40 -14.57 -3.90
C ALA A 32 -12.27 -14.26 -5.14
N ALA A 33 -12.08 -13.09 -5.74
CA ALA A 33 -12.75 -12.73 -7.00
C ALA A 33 -12.37 -13.69 -8.13
N ALA A 34 -11.07 -13.97 -8.32
CA ALA A 34 -10.61 -14.90 -9.34
C ALA A 34 -11.15 -16.34 -9.16
N ARG A 35 -11.26 -16.81 -7.91
CA ARG A 35 -11.89 -18.11 -7.62
C ARG A 35 -13.38 -18.11 -7.98
N SER A 36 -14.10 -17.05 -7.63
CA SER A 36 -15.54 -16.93 -7.91
C SER A 36 -15.81 -16.84 -9.41
N GLU A 37 -14.94 -16.13 -10.16
CA GLU A 37 -14.98 -16.08 -11.62
C GLU A 37 -14.71 -17.44 -12.24
N ALA A 38 -13.69 -18.17 -11.76
CA ALA A 38 -13.39 -19.52 -12.24
C ALA A 38 -14.55 -20.48 -11.99
N GLN A 39 -15.20 -20.39 -10.81
CA GLN A 39 -16.39 -21.17 -10.48
C GLN A 39 -17.57 -20.82 -11.40
N ALA A 40 -17.85 -19.53 -11.62
CA ALA A 40 -18.91 -19.12 -12.53
C ALA A 40 -18.67 -19.62 -13.97
N ALA A 41 -17.42 -19.56 -14.44
CA ALA A 41 -17.05 -20.10 -15.75
C ALA A 41 -17.21 -21.62 -15.81
N ASP A 42 -16.96 -22.35 -14.72
CA ASP A 42 -17.13 -23.80 -14.65
C ASP A 42 -18.59 -24.20 -14.70
N VAL A 43 -19.44 -23.59 -13.88
CA VAL A 43 -20.90 -23.83 -13.89
C VAL A 43 -21.49 -23.49 -15.25
N ALA A 44 -21.07 -22.39 -15.87
CA ALA A 44 -21.50 -22.02 -17.22
C ALA A 44 -21.09 -23.06 -18.28
N ARG A 45 -19.88 -23.64 -18.18
CA ARG A 45 -19.46 -24.75 -19.06
C ARG A 45 -20.27 -26.01 -18.81
N SER A 46 -20.53 -26.37 -17.56
CA SER A 46 -21.37 -27.53 -17.23
C SER A 46 -22.77 -27.39 -17.79
N LEU A 47 -23.37 -26.20 -17.70
CA LEU A 47 -24.68 -25.92 -18.29
C LEU A 47 -24.65 -26.01 -19.82
N ALA A 48 -23.63 -25.43 -20.46
CA ALA A 48 -23.48 -25.48 -21.91
C ALA A 48 -23.23 -26.89 -22.46
N ALA A 49 -22.60 -27.77 -21.67
CA ALA A 49 -22.33 -29.16 -22.00
C ALA A 49 -23.45 -30.13 -21.58
N ALA A 50 -24.54 -29.64 -20.97
CA ALA A 50 -25.62 -30.49 -20.51
C ALA A 50 -26.41 -31.05 -21.71
N GLU A 51 -26.28 -32.36 -21.96
CA GLU A 51 -26.97 -33.06 -23.04
C GLU A 51 -28.23 -33.77 -22.56
N LEU A 52 -29.24 -33.81 -23.43
CA LEU A 52 -30.46 -34.58 -23.22
C LEU A 52 -30.30 -35.98 -23.81
N PRO A 53 -30.60 -37.06 -23.05
CA PRO A 53 -30.70 -38.40 -23.61
C PRO A 53 -31.62 -38.47 -24.84
N ALA A 54 -31.19 -39.17 -25.89
CA ALA A 54 -31.95 -39.28 -27.15
C ALA A 54 -33.30 -40.00 -26.98
N ARG A 55 -33.44 -40.83 -25.93
CA ARG A 55 -34.71 -41.44 -25.52
C ARG A 55 -34.80 -41.37 -24.01
N MET A 56 -35.97 -40.97 -23.53
CA MET A 56 -36.25 -40.82 -22.10
C MET A 56 -37.70 -41.19 -21.85
N ASP A 57 -37.95 -41.88 -20.73
CA ASP A 57 -39.30 -42.06 -20.22
C ASP A 57 -39.78 -40.79 -19.50
N GLY A 58 -41.06 -40.75 -19.12
CA GLY A 58 -41.65 -39.55 -18.50
C GLY A 58 -40.98 -39.15 -17.19
N ALA A 59 -40.55 -40.12 -16.37
CA ALA A 59 -39.88 -39.86 -15.10
C ALA A 59 -38.47 -39.27 -15.33
N THR A 60 -37.72 -39.82 -16.28
CA THR A 60 -36.40 -39.32 -16.67
C THR A 60 -36.49 -37.92 -17.23
N PHE A 61 -37.49 -37.63 -18.08
CA PHE A 61 -37.70 -36.28 -18.61
C PHE A 61 -37.90 -35.25 -17.49
N VAL A 62 -38.78 -35.52 -16.52
CA VAL A 62 -39.03 -34.60 -15.41
C VAL A 62 -37.76 -34.39 -14.58
N ALA A 63 -37.03 -35.46 -14.26
CA ALA A 63 -35.77 -35.38 -13.51
C ALA A 63 -34.72 -34.54 -14.26
N THR A 64 -34.56 -34.75 -15.57
CA THR A 64 -33.62 -33.98 -16.40
C THR A 64 -34.01 -32.49 -16.45
N MET A 65 -35.29 -32.18 -16.60
CA MET A 65 -35.75 -30.78 -16.63
C MET A 65 -35.54 -30.07 -15.28
N VAL A 66 -35.77 -30.76 -14.17
CA VAL A 66 -35.48 -30.23 -12.82
C VAL A 66 -33.98 -30.00 -12.64
N GLY A 67 -33.14 -30.96 -13.08
CA GLY A 67 -31.69 -30.83 -13.03
C GLY A 67 -31.16 -29.66 -13.86
N LEU A 68 -31.64 -29.48 -15.09
CA LEU A 68 -31.28 -28.35 -15.95
C LEU A 68 -31.73 -27.00 -15.34
N ARG A 69 -32.93 -26.95 -14.74
CA ARG A 69 -33.40 -25.75 -14.05
C ARG A 69 -32.54 -25.40 -12.85
N ALA A 70 -32.13 -26.39 -12.06
CA ALA A 70 -31.25 -26.19 -10.92
C ALA A 70 -29.87 -25.69 -11.39
N LEU A 71 -29.29 -26.33 -12.41
CA LEU A 71 -28.00 -25.93 -12.97
C LEU A 71 -28.04 -24.50 -13.56
N ALA A 72 -29.15 -24.10 -14.18
CA ALA A 72 -29.34 -22.73 -14.66
C ALA A 72 -29.47 -21.72 -13.51
N ALA A 73 -30.07 -22.10 -12.38
CA ALA A 73 -30.13 -21.25 -11.18
C ALA A 73 -28.74 -21.09 -10.56
N ASP A 74 -27.98 -22.19 -10.42
CA ASP A 74 -26.61 -22.17 -9.93
C ASP A 74 -25.69 -21.29 -10.79
N GLU A 75 -25.93 -21.26 -12.11
CA GLU A 75 -25.19 -20.42 -13.05
C GLU A 75 -25.44 -18.92 -12.78
N VAL A 76 -26.69 -18.54 -12.56
CA VAL A 76 -27.08 -17.17 -12.22
C VAL A 76 -26.47 -16.75 -10.87
N ASP A 77 -26.54 -17.63 -9.87
CA ASP A 77 -26.00 -17.37 -8.53
C ASP A 77 -24.46 -17.27 -8.54
N ALA A 78 -23.79 -18.12 -9.33
CA ALA A 78 -22.35 -18.08 -9.49
C ALA A 78 -21.89 -16.79 -10.18
N ARG A 79 -22.60 -16.35 -11.24
CA ARG A 79 -22.34 -15.05 -11.89
C ARG A 79 -22.56 -13.88 -10.93
N ALA A 80 -23.65 -13.89 -10.17
CA ALA A 80 -23.94 -12.85 -9.19
C ALA A 80 -22.84 -12.77 -8.11
N SER A 81 -22.40 -13.92 -7.62
CA SER A 81 -21.31 -14.03 -6.64
C SER A 81 -19.96 -13.56 -7.21
N ALA A 82 -19.64 -13.92 -8.45
CA ALA A 82 -18.44 -13.45 -9.13
C ALA A 82 -18.44 -11.92 -9.28
N ARG A 83 -19.59 -11.32 -9.63
CA ARG A 83 -19.73 -9.87 -9.70
C ARG A 83 -19.57 -9.21 -8.33
N ALA A 84 -20.27 -9.70 -7.32
CA ALA A 84 -20.22 -9.14 -5.97
C ALA A 84 -18.79 -9.21 -5.38
N THR A 85 -18.08 -10.32 -5.60
CA THR A 85 -16.69 -10.47 -5.13
C THR A 85 -15.71 -9.60 -5.91
N ALA A 86 -15.94 -9.35 -7.20
CA ALA A 86 -15.17 -8.39 -7.98
C ALA A 86 -15.36 -6.96 -7.47
N GLU A 87 -16.60 -6.52 -7.24
CA GLU A 87 -16.92 -5.21 -6.68
C GLU A 87 -16.28 -5.03 -5.29
N GLN A 88 -16.30 -6.07 -4.45
CA GLN A 88 -15.62 -6.07 -3.15
C GLN A 88 -14.09 -5.96 -3.30
N ALA A 89 -13.49 -6.68 -4.26
CA ALA A 89 -12.06 -6.60 -4.51
C ALA A 89 -11.61 -5.20 -4.97
N GLU A 90 -12.44 -4.51 -5.76
CA GLU A 90 -12.22 -3.12 -6.14
C GLU A 90 -12.30 -2.16 -4.95
N ALA A 91 -13.31 -2.32 -4.09
CA ALA A 91 -13.45 -1.52 -2.87
C ALA A 91 -12.24 -1.69 -1.93
N VAL A 92 -11.78 -2.93 -1.72
CA VAL A 92 -10.59 -3.19 -0.91
C VAL A 92 -9.34 -2.62 -1.57
N ARG A 93 -9.19 -2.73 -2.90
CA ARG A 93 -8.09 -2.10 -3.63
C ARG A 93 -8.06 -0.59 -3.44
N ALA A 94 -9.20 0.09 -3.50
CA ALA A 94 -9.29 1.54 -3.25
C ALA A 94 -8.86 1.91 -1.82
N SER A 95 -9.18 1.08 -0.83
CA SER A 95 -8.72 1.29 0.54
C SER A 95 -7.19 1.16 0.68
N TRP A 96 -6.58 0.20 -0.03
CA TRP A 96 -5.12 0.03 -0.06
C TRP A 96 -4.42 1.21 -0.75
N THR A 97 -4.93 1.69 -1.88
CA THR A 97 -4.34 2.87 -2.55
C THR A 97 -4.45 4.12 -1.67
N ALA A 98 -5.57 4.33 -0.97
CA ALA A 98 -5.71 5.43 -0.01
C ALA A 98 -4.69 5.32 1.14
N ALA A 99 -4.48 4.11 1.68
CA ALA A 99 -3.48 3.87 2.71
C ALA A 99 -2.05 4.15 2.19
N ALA A 100 -1.71 3.71 0.98
CA ALA A 100 -0.41 3.97 0.36
C ALA A 100 -0.15 5.47 0.12
N GLN A 101 -1.17 6.22 -0.32
CA GLN A 101 -1.06 7.68 -0.47
C GLN A 101 -0.80 8.38 0.87
N ALA A 102 -1.51 7.97 1.92
CA ALA A 102 -1.32 8.51 3.27
C ALA A 102 0.09 8.22 3.81
N THR A 103 0.61 6.99 3.63
CA THR A 103 1.99 6.66 3.99
C THR A 103 2.98 7.52 3.21
N LYS A 104 2.75 7.69 1.90
CA LYS A 104 3.69 8.41 1.03
C LYS A 104 3.87 9.88 1.44
N ALA A 105 2.79 10.52 1.89
CA ALA A 105 2.87 11.89 2.41
C ALA A 105 3.79 11.99 3.64
N LEU A 106 3.69 11.04 4.57
CA LEU A 106 4.55 10.99 5.77
C LEU A 106 6.00 10.64 5.42
N GLU A 107 6.23 9.76 4.46
CA GLU A 107 7.59 9.46 3.99
C GLU A 107 8.30 10.69 3.42
N ARG A 108 7.58 11.49 2.62
CA ARG A 108 8.12 12.75 2.08
C ARG A 108 8.44 13.73 3.20
N LEU A 109 7.64 13.78 4.26
CA LEU A 109 7.90 14.64 5.41
C LEU A 109 9.13 14.16 6.20
N ALA A 110 9.27 12.85 6.42
CA ALA A 110 10.44 12.27 7.07
C ALA A 110 11.72 12.56 6.29
N GLU A 111 11.67 12.45 4.96
CA GLU A 111 12.81 12.78 4.10
C GLU A 111 13.21 14.26 4.19
N ARG A 112 12.23 15.18 4.13
CA ARG A 112 12.49 16.61 4.31
C ARG A 112 13.10 16.92 5.68
N HIS A 113 12.64 16.24 6.74
CA HIS A 113 13.20 16.40 8.07
C HIS A 113 14.66 15.94 8.13
N ARG A 114 14.98 14.78 7.53
CA ARG A 114 16.35 14.28 7.42
C ARG A 114 17.25 15.28 6.69
N LEU A 115 16.82 15.81 5.55
CA LEU A 115 17.57 16.82 4.79
C LEU A 115 17.76 18.11 5.59
N ALA A 116 16.74 18.57 6.33
CA ALA A 116 16.85 19.74 7.19
C ALA A 116 17.85 19.53 8.34
N ALA A 117 17.87 18.33 8.95
CA ALA A 117 18.83 17.98 9.99
C ALA A 117 20.27 18.03 9.46
N VAL A 118 20.51 17.46 8.27
CA VAL A 118 21.84 17.51 7.61
C VAL A 118 22.26 18.95 7.33
N ARG A 119 21.36 19.79 6.79
CA ARG A 119 21.66 21.21 6.55
C ARG A 119 22.01 21.97 7.83
N ALA A 120 21.33 21.66 8.93
CA ALA A 120 21.60 22.27 10.23
C ALA A 120 22.95 21.82 10.81
N GLU A 121 23.34 20.55 10.61
CA GLU A 121 24.67 20.04 10.96
C GLU A 121 25.76 20.77 10.16
N LEU A 122 25.64 20.84 8.83
CA LEU A 122 26.59 21.56 7.98
C LEU A 122 26.72 23.04 8.35
N ALA A 123 25.60 23.74 8.61
CA ALA A 123 25.63 25.14 9.04
C ALA A 123 26.21 25.34 10.45
N ALA A 124 26.23 24.30 11.30
CA ALA A 124 26.91 24.35 12.59
C ALA A 124 28.42 24.10 12.44
N GLU A 125 28.81 23.22 11.52
CA GLU A 125 30.22 22.98 11.17
C GLU A 125 30.85 24.22 10.53
N GLU A 126 30.15 24.89 9.62
CA GLU A 126 30.58 26.15 9.00
C GLU A 126 30.81 27.25 10.05
N ARG A 127 29.85 27.47 10.95
CA ARG A 127 30.01 28.42 12.06
C ARG A 127 31.18 28.08 12.98
N ALA A 128 31.38 26.79 13.27
CA ALA A 128 32.52 26.36 14.08
C ALA A 128 33.87 26.62 13.38
N ALA A 129 33.93 26.45 12.06
CA ALA A 129 35.12 26.78 11.27
C ALA A 129 35.38 28.30 11.25
N ASP A 130 34.33 29.11 11.04
CA ASP A 130 34.42 30.57 11.07
C ASP A 130 34.88 31.08 12.44
N ASP A 131 34.35 30.52 13.53
CA ASP A 131 34.77 30.86 14.90
C ASP A 131 36.25 30.56 15.14
N VAL A 132 36.77 29.45 14.60
CA VAL A 132 38.20 29.12 14.67
C VAL A 132 39.05 30.13 13.90
N VAL A 133 38.64 30.53 12.71
CA VAL A 133 39.37 31.48 11.86
C VAL A 133 39.35 32.89 12.48
N THR A 134 38.17 33.37 12.88
CA THR A 134 37.98 34.71 13.46
C THR A 134 38.56 34.81 14.87
N GLY A 135 38.40 33.79 15.72
CA GLY A 135 39.01 33.73 17.05
C GLY A 135 40.54 33.62 17.02
N ARG A 136 41.14 33.12 15.93
CA ARG A 136 42.59 33.16 15.70
C ARG A 136 43.05 34.56 15.26
N HIS A 137 42.29 35.26 14.43
CA HIS A 137 42.61 36.62 13.99
C HIS A 137 42.45 37.66 15.12
N GLY A 138 41.41 37.52 15.95
CA GLY A 138 41.21 38.39 17.12
C GLY A 138 42.38 38.34 18.09
N ARG A 139 42.87 37.13 18.42
CA ARG A 139 44.04 36.94 19.31
C ARG A 139 45.36 37.43 18.72
N ASN A 140 45.53 37.37 17.40
CA ASN A 140 46.74 37.88 16.75
C ASN A 140 46.76 39.41 16.69
N ARG A 141 45.59 40.04 16.49
CA ARG A 141 45.44 41.51 16.46
C ARG A 141 45.69 42.15 17.82
N THR A 142 45.25 41.53 18.92
CA THR A 142 45.57 42.00 20.28
C THR A 142 47.07 41.92 20.57
N ARG A 143 47.76 40.89 20.03
CA ARG A 143 49.19 40.70 20.21
C ARG A 143 50.04 41.69 19.41
N GLU A 144 49.59 42.08 18.22
CA GLU A 144 50.19 43.15 17.43
C GLU A 144 49.95 44.54 18.05
N GLU A 145 48.75 44.82 18.57
CA GLU A 145 48.47 46.10 19.26
C GLU A 145 49.30 46.29 20.54
N ASP A 146 49.61 45.21 21.27
CA ASP A 146 50.51 45.26 22.44
C ASP A 146 52.00 45.42 22.06
N THR A 147 52.42 45.05 20.86
CA THR A 147 53.83 45.17 20.44
C THR A 147 54.22 46.58 19.96
N TRP A 148 53.25 47.43 19.61
CA TRP A 148 53.48 48.83 19.22
C TRP A 148 53.35 49.84 20.38
N LYS A 149 52.99 49.37 21.59
CA LYS A 149 52.91 50.19 22.81
C LYS A 149 54.08 50.01 23.79
N ALA A 150 55.06 49.19 23.44
CA ALA A 150 56.33 49.05 24.17
C ALA A 150 57.43 49.88 23.48
#